data_AF-A0A1G0KNP9-F1
#
_entry.id   AF-A0A1G0KNP9-F1
#
_cell.length_a   1.000
_cell.length_b   1.000
_cell.length_c   1.000
_cell.angle_alpha   90.00
_cell.angle_beta   90.00
_cell.angle_gamma   90.00
#
_symmetry.space_group_name_H-M   'P 1'
#
loop_
_entity.id
_entity.type
_entity.pdbx_description
1 polymer ?
#
loop_
_entity_poly.entity_id
_entity_poly.type
_entity_poly.pdbx_seq_one_letter_code
_entity_poly.pdbx_strand_id
1 'polypeptide(L)'
;MDSAFLENKTMKELPRLSPLFLLLTLAGCATRIASIPLDNNCDTDRGARNPHQCSSPKGIIYHLPAKRLTYTMTLELEECKRSPSINITSITVTEDIKKDPRDSAVFIIDVDDMTAFNKVIKDASIGLTNGILTTIKYDAEDQTAEIIKEGAKLATGLPLSFGVRETGRTMLAEDTGFCNEATVKALLDRNNADSKKQLTITVTAKTIPLSLDHSERIHFDFAPSLKWFKLSNIGDGSTLLKELDKFSIKVSGCHSDGMNYQNDTEPGLYYREPNDCLVELYLGSRAIMADTYEVPQFGALARLEIENKAFQTNTHDISFNSNGGISKFQVKETGESRGLTALSTANAMQTEVIDHQKEILEHQTNLLRAQQDLIEAQQSASGR
;
A
#
# COMPACT_ATOMS: atom_id res chain seq x y z
N MET A 1 44.38 34.39 -41.69
CA MET A 1 44.81 33.07 -41.17
C MET A 1 45.14 33.25 -39.69
N ASP A 2 44.20 33.65 -38.83
CA ASP A 2 42.90 33.05 -38.46
C ASP A 2 43.01 31.65 -37.90
N SER A 3 43.00 31.56 -36.57
CA SER A 3 42.27 30.57 -35.72
C SER A 3 42.79 30.69 -34.28
N ALA A 4 42.22 31.57 -33.47
CA ALA A 4 40.99 31.39 -32.67
C ALA A 4 41.27 30.72 -31.31
N PHE A 5 41.60 31.58 -30.34
CA PHE A 5 41.54 31.36 -28.90
C PHE A 5 40.06 31.41 -28.49
N LEU A 6 39.47 30.28 -28.07
CA LEU A 6 38.09 30.22 -27.62
C LEU A 6 38.03 30.66 -26.15
N GLU A 7 37.72 31.94 -25.99
CA GLU A 7 37.55 32.64 -24.73
C GLU A 7 36.18 32.34 -24.10
N ASN A 8 36.23 32.08 -22.80
CA ASN A 8 35.12 31.70 -21.93
C ASN A 8 34.12 32.86 -21.76
N LYS A 9 33.05 32.86 -22.56
CA LYS A 9 31.88 33.77 -22.50
C LYS A 9 30.66 32.83 -22.49
N THR A 10 29.72 32.78 -21.55
CA THR A 10 29.12 33.77 -20.66
C THR A 10 28.28 33.02 -19.63
N MET A 11 28.66 33.05 -18.34
CA MET A 11 27.73 32.93 -17.20
C MET A 11 27.73 34.29 -16.50
N LYS A 12 27.06 35.27 -17.09
CA LYS A 12 26.80 36.53 -16.40
C LYS A 12 25.31 36.83 -16.56
N GLU A 13 24.69 36.96 -15.40
CA GLU A 13 23.30 37.36 -15.17
C GLU A 13 22.26 36.23 -15.24
N LEU A 14 22.29 35.35 -14.22
CA LEU A 14 21.01 34.87 -13.69
C LEU A 14 20.25 36.12 -13.20
N PRO A 15 18.99 36.35 -13.61
CA PRO A 15 18.19 37.43 -13.08
C PRO A 15 18.12 37.26 -11.56
N ARG A 16 18.42 38.34 -10.83
CA ARG A 16 18.28 38.43 -9.37
C ARG A 16 16.82 38.16 -9.00
N LEU A 17 16.48 36.89 -8.82
CA LEU A 17 15.18 36.47 -8.31
C LEU A 17 15.06 37.07 -6.91
N SER A 18 14.02 37.88 -6.72
CA SER A 18 13.67 38.43 -5.42
C SER A 18 13.61 37.29 -4.39
N PRO A 19 14.15 37.43 -3.17
CA PRO A 19 14.02 36.43 -2.10
C PRO A 19 12.55 36.09 -1.80
N LEU A 20 11.62 37.00 -2.11
CA LEU A 20 10.18 36.74 -2.06
C LEU A 20 9.73 35.67 -3.07
N PHE A 21 10.35 35.64 -4.25
CA PHE A 21 10.09 34.64 -5.30
C PHE A 21 10.65 33.27 -4.88
N LEU A 22 11.81 33.23 -4.20
CA LEU A 22 12.38 32.00 -3.63
C LEU A 22 11.45 31.42 -2.55
N LEU A 23 10.94 32.26 -1.65
CA LEU A 23 9.94 31.90 -0.64
C LEU A 23 8.64 31.35 -1.26
N LEU A 24 8.16 31.95 -2.35
CA LEU A 24 6.98 31.48 -3.08
C LEU A 24 7.22 30.13 -3.77
N THR A 25 8.43 29.86 -4.27
CA THR A 25 8.76 28.55 -4.85
C THR A 25 8.90 27.43 -3.81
N LEU A 26 9.27 27.76 -2.57
CA LEU A 26 9.42 26.79 -1.48
C LEU A 26 8.09 26.39 -0.82
N ALA A 27 7.04 27.20 -0.99
CA ALA A 27 5.71 26.94 -0.43
C ALA A 27 4.97 25.75 -1.08
N GLY A 28 5.46 25.22 -2.20
CA GLY A 28 4.84 24.09 -2.93
C GLY A 28 5.43 22.72 -2.64
N CYS A 29 6.46 22.61 -1.80
CA CYS A 29 7.18 21.35 -1.60
C CYS A 29 6.62 20.58 -0.40
N ALA A 30 5.55 19.82 -0.65
CA ALA A 30 5.08 18.77 0.24
C ALA A 30 5.61 17.43 -0.25
N THR A 31 5.98 16.54 0.67
CA THR A 31 6.19 15.11 0.36
C THR A 31 4.96 14.34 0.76
N ARG A 32 4.60 13.32 -0.01
CA ARG A 32 3.47 12.45 0.33
C ARG A 32 3.84 10.99 0.15
N ILE A 33 3.22 10.13 0.95
CA ILE A 33 3.16 8.70 0.65
C ILE A 33 1.79 8.45 0.06
N ALA A 34 1.77 8.31 -1.26
CA ALA A 34 0.58 7.94 -2.00
C ALA A 34 0.78 6.56 -2.61
N SER A 35 -0.32 5.83 -2.71
CA SER A 35 -0.38 4.65 -3.55
C SER A 35 -1.42 4.82 -4.63
N ILE A 36 -1.15 4.24 -5.79
CA ILE A 36 -2.07 4.24 -6.92
C ILE A 36 -2.58 2.83 -7.18
N PRO A 37 -3.81 2.68 -7.68
CA PRO A 37 -4.27 1.45 -8.32
C PRO A 37 -3.21 0.91 -9.27
N LEU A 38 -2.90 -0.39 -9.21
CA LEU A 38 -2.27 -1.03 -10.35
C LEU A 38 -3.37 -1.20 -11.41
N ASP A 39 -3.61 -0.14 -12.19
CA ASP A 39 -4.52 -0.25 -13.33
C ASP A 39 -3.92 -1.20 -14.36
N ASN A 40 -4.56 -2.35 -14.50
CA ASN A 40 -4.31 -3.27 -15.62
C ASN A 40 -4.66 -2.61 -16.98
N ASN A 41 -5.28 -1.44 -16.96
CA ASN A 41 -5.75 -0.69 -18.11
C ASN A 41 -4.66 0.16 -18.80
N CYS A 42 -3.41 -0.27 -18.68
CA CYS A 42 -2.38 0.00 -19.70
C CYS A 42 -2.77 -0.55 -21.11
N ASP A 43 -3.98 -1.08 -21.25
CA ASP A 43 -4.54 -1.72 -22.43
C ASP A 43 -5.31 -0.70 -23.30
N THR A 44 -4.65 -0.32 -24.39
CA THR A 44 -5.23 -0.23 -25.73
C THR A 44 -6.51 0.59 -25.92
N ASP A 45 -6.47 1.87 -25.55
CA ASP A 45 -7.43 2.80 -26.15
C ASP A 45 -7.24 2.79 -27.68
N ARG A 46 -8.26 2.29 -28.39
CA ARG A 46 -8.29 1.78 -29.78
C ARG A 46 -7.96 2.79 -30.89
N GLY A 47 -7.26 3.89 -30.57
CA GLY A 47 -6.86 4.92 -31.53
C GLY A 47 -5.54 5.64 -31.21
N ALA A 48 -4.90 5.38 -30.07
CA ALA A 48 -3.63 6.02 -29.76
C ALA A 48 -2.48 5.35 -30.52
N ARG A 49 -1.95 6.04 -31.55
CA ARG A 49 -0.84 5.57 -32.41
C ARG A 49 0.52 5.39 -31.71
N ASN A 50 0.57 5.34 -30.38
CA ASN A 50 1.81 5.12 -29.63
C ASN A 50 1.63 4.07 -28.51
N PRO A 51 1.70 2.76 -28.85
CA PRO A 51 1.63 1.64 -27.90
C PRO A 51 2.91 1.43 -27.06
N HIS A 52 3.75 2.46 -26.84
CA HIS A 52 5.13 2.26 -26.37
C HIS A 52 5.51 2.89 -25.04
N GLN A 53 4.58 3.38 -24.21
CA GLN A 53 4.99 4.01 -22.96
C GLN A 53 4.06 3.79 -21.77
N CYS A 54 3.63 2.55 -21.56
CA CYS A 54 3.34 2.08 -20.20
C CYS A 54 4.69 1.77 -19.56
N SER A 55 5.42 2.82 -19.16
CA SER A 55 6.59 2.63 -18.30
C SER A 55 6.12 1.88 -17.07
N SER A 56 6.66 0.68 -16.83
CA SER A 56 6.34 -0.12 -15.65
C SER A 56 6.35 0.82 -14.45
N PRO A 57 5.22 0.98 -13.74
CA PRO A 57 5.11 1.98 -12.69
C PRO A 57 6.21 1.71 -11.66
N LYS A 58 6.99 2.74 -11.37
CA LYS A 58 8.08 2.67 -10.40
C LYS A 58 7.47 2.73 -9.01
N GLY A 59 7.83 1.80 -8.14
CA GLY A 59 7.34 1.81 -6.77
C GLY A 59 7.33 0.44 -6.12
N ILE A 60 6.69 0.38 -4.97
CA ILE A 60 6.55 -0.84 -4.17
C ILE A 60 5.13 -1.38 -4.32
N ILE A 61 5.01 -2.54 -4.96
CA ILE A 61 3.73 -3.23 -5.13
C ILE A 61 3.32 -3.88 -3.81
N TYR A 62 2.06 -3.69 -3.40
CA TYR A 62 1.44 -4.42 -2.30
C TYR A 62 0.01 -4.83 -2.65
N HIS A 63 -0.50 -5.82 -1.93
CA HIS A 63 -1.86 -6.32 -2.06
C HIS A 63 -2.66 -6.03 -0.80
N LEU A 64 -3.95 -5.77 -0.97
CA LEU A 64 -4.89 -5.83 0.15
C LEU A 64 -5.03 -7.28 0.61
N PRO A 65 -5.30 -7.51 1.91
CA PRO A 65 -5.52 -8.85 2.42
C PRO A 65 -6.88 -9.40 1.99
N ALA A 66 -6.94 -10.71 1.82
CA ALA A 66 -8.16 -11.49 1.71
C ALA A 66 -8.13 -12.65 2.71
N LYS A 67 -9.23 -12.85 3.41
CA LYS A 67 -9.42 -13.97 4.33
C LYS A 67 -9.88 -15.20 3.57
N ARG A 68 -9.12 -16.29 3.74
CA ARG A 68 -9.44 -17.63 3.26
C ARG A 68 -9.96 -18.44 4.45
N LEU A 69 -11.17 -18.96 4.30
CA LEU A 69 -11.77 -19.87 5.27
C LEU A 69 -11.65 -21.29 4.74
N THR A 70 -11.11 -22.18 5.56
CA THR A 70 -11.03 -23.61 5.26
C THR A 70 -11.90 -24.38 6.24
N TYR A 71 -12.94 -25.01 5.71
CA TYR A 71 -13.87 -25.81 6.48
C TYR A 71 -13.48 -27.26 6.38
N THR A 72 -13.23 -27.91 7.51
CA THR A 72 -13.00 -29.35 7.59
C THR A 72 -14.11 -29.99 8.41
N MET A 73 -14.98 -30.71 7.72
CA MET A 73 -16.11 -31.41 8.31
C MET A 73 -15.83 -32.91 8.36
N THR A 74 -16.08 -33.51 9.52
CA THR A 74 -16.00 -34.96 9.74
C THR A 74 -17.41 -35.52 9.87
N LEU A 75 -17.71 -36.51 9.02
CA LEU A 75 -18.99 -37.19 8.97
C LEU A 75 -18.82 -38.63 9.44
N GLU A 76 -19.71 -39.08 10.32
CA GLU A 76 -19.81 -40.47 10.76
C GLU A 76 -21.14 -41.06 10.31
N LEU A 77 -21.09 -42.27 9.75
CA LEU A 77 -22.30 -43.06 9.49
C LEU A 77 -22.76 -43.72 10.79
N GLU A 78 -23.93 -43.38 11.30
CA GLU A 78 -24.42 -43.94 12.57
C GLU A 78 -24.66 -45.44 12.47
N GLU A 79 -25.21 -45.90 11.33
CA GLU A 79 -25.53 -47.31 11.04
C GLU A 79 -25.53 -47.62 9.54
N CYS A 80 -24.95 -48.77 9.14
CA CYS A 80 -25.03 -49.30 7.77
C CYS A 80 -26.37 -50.00 7.49
N LYS A 81 -27.49 -49.28 7.62
CA LYS A 81 -28.83 -49.77 7.22
C LYS A 81 -29.12 -49.43 5.75
N ARG A 82 -30.26 -49.90 5.22
CA ARG A 82 -30.74 -49.51 3.87
C ARG A 82 -30.95 -47.99 3.71
N SER A 83 -31.04 -47.25 4.81
CA SER A 83 -31.12 -45.79 4.79
C SER A 83 -30.17 -45.25 5.88
N PRO A 84 -28.87 -45.11 5.57
CA PRO A 84 -27.89 -44.65 6.55
C PRO A 84 -28.16 -43.19 6.94
N SER A 85 -28.14 -42.90 8.25
CA SER A 85 -28.08 -41.54 8.78
C SER A 85 -26.62 -41.08 8.90
N ILE A 86 -26.39 -39.80 8.63
CA ILE A 86 -25.11 -39.14 8.88
C ILE A 86 -25.21 -38.36 10.16
N ASN A 87 -24.25 -38.57 11.05
CA ASN A 87 -23.96 -37.65 12.13
C ASN A 87 -22.74 -36.80 11.77
N ILE A 88 -22.84 -35.49 11.99
CA ILE A 88 -21.70 -34.58 11.85
C ILE A 88 -20.99 -34.59 13.19
N THR A 89 -19.80 -35.17 13.26
CA THR A 89 -19.09 -35.34 14.53
C THR A 89 -18.24 -34.12 14.88
N SER A 90 -17.72 -33.44 13.86
CA SER A 90 -16.97 -32.19 14.06
C SER A 90 -17.02 -31.32 12.81
N ILE A 91 -17.10 -30.02 13.02
CA ILE A 91 -16.78 -29.00 12.02
C ILE A 91 -15.63 -28.18 12.60
N THR A 92 -14.55 -28.06 11.86
CA THR A 92 -13.41 -27.22 12.21
C THR A 92 -13.20 -26.18 11.13
N VAL A 93 -12.93 -24.94 11.55
CA VAL A 93 -12.67 -23.82 10.65
C VAL A 93 -11.26 -23.34 10.93
N THR A 94 -10.45 -23.24 9.89
CA THR A 94 -9.15 -22.58 9.98
C THR A 94 -9.14 -21.35 9.10
N GLU A 95 -8.57 -20.27 9.62
CA GLU A 95 -8.49 -18.98 8.97
C GLU A 95 -7.06 -18.73 8.50
N ASP A 96 -6.92 -18.16 7.31
CA ASP A 96 -5.64 -17.72 6.77
C ASP A 96 -5.82 -16.40 6.03
N ILE A 97 -4.82 -15.53 6.12
CA ILE A 97 -4.78 -14.27 5.37
C ILE A 97 -3.86 -14.47 4.18
N LYS A 98 -4.41 -14.27 2.99
CA LYS A 98 -3.68 -14.28 1.72
C LYS A 98 -3.75 -12.91 1.05
N LYS A 99 -2.94 -12.73 0.01
CA LYS A 99 -3.13 -11.63 -0.93
C LYS A 99 -4.51 -11.76 -1.56
N ASP A 100 -5.23 -10.65 -1.67
CA ASP A 100 -6.42 -10.59 -2.50
C ASP A 100 -6.01 -10.75 -3.97
N PRO A 101 -6.52 -11.77 -4.69
CA PRO A 101 -6.14 -12.04 -6.06
C PRO A 101 -6.81 -11.10 -7.07
N ARG A 102 -7.74 -10.23 -6.64
CA ARG A 102 -8.40 -9.27 -7.53
C ARG A 102 -7.42 -8.17 -7.92
N ASP A 103 -7.44 -7.80 -9.20
CA ASP A 103 -6.61 -6.71 -9.72
C ASP A 103 -6.89 -5.38 -9.01
N SER A 104 -8.16 -5.12 -8.67
CA SER A 104 -8.59 -3.95 -7.89
C SER A 104 -8.09 -3.92 -6.45
N ALA A 105 -7.38 -4.96 -6.02
CA ALA A 105 -6.78 -5.06 -4.70
C ALA A 105 -5.25 -4.95 -4.72
N VAL A 106 -4.67 -4.56 -5.86
CA VAL A 106 -3.24 -4.37 -6.05
C VAL A 106 -2.92 -2.88 -6.18
N PHE A 107 -1.94 -2.42 -5.41
CA PHE A 107 -1.56 -1.01 -5.34
C PHE A 107 -0.05 -0.85 -5.42
N ILE A 108 0.40 0.31 -5.86
CA ILE A 108 1.81 0.68 -5.92
C ILE A 108 2.02 1.92 -5.08
N ILE A 109 2.92 1.85 -4.09
CA ILE A 109 3.42 3.04 -3.39
C ILE A 109 4.38 3.76 -4.33
N ASP A 110 4.03 4.98 -4.72
CA ASP A 110 4.86 5.84 -5.54
C ASP A 110 5.99 6.43 -4.68
N VAL A 111 7.22 6.01 -4.98
CA VAL A 111 8.42 6.45 -4.24
C VAL A 111 8.95 7.78 -4.72
N ASP A 112 8.59 8.22 -5.93
CA ASP A 112 9.03 9.50 -6.48
C ASP A 112 8.32 10.65 -5.72
N ASP A 113 7.04 10.46 -5.40
CA ASP A 113 6.21 11.36 -4.57
C ASP A 113 6.69 11.52 -3.11
N MET A 114 7.51 10.58 -2.63
CA MET A 114 8.12 10.66 -1.30
C MET A 114 9.27 11.66 -1.26
N THR A 115 9.80 12.09 -2.41
CA THR A 115 10.99 12.93 -2.49
C THR A 115 10.61 14.37 -2.83
N ALA A 116 10.91 15.30 -1.93
CA ALA A 116 10.87 16.72 -2.24
C ALA A 116 12.24 17.31 -1.96
N PHE A 117 12.65 18.26 -2.80
CA PHE A 117 13.98 18.86 -2.74
C PHE A 117 14.34 19.49 -1.39
N ASN A 118 13.35 19.97 -0.65
CA ASN A 118 13.52 20.60 0.66
C ASN A 118 13.29 19.66 1.85
N LYS A 119 13.12 18.35 1.60
CA LYS A 119 12.93 17.34 2.65
C LYS A 119 14.07 16.34 2.64
N VAL A 120 14.60 16.06 3.82
CA VAL A 120 15.51 14.92 4.04
C VAL A 120 14.71 13.81 4.73
N ILE A 121 14.64 12.66 4.09
CA ILE A 121 14.02 11.47 4.67
C ILE A 121 15.10 10.75 5.49
N LYS A 122 14.99 10.81 6.82
CA LYS A 122 15.97 10.20 7.75
C LYS A 122 15.83 8.70 7.80
N ASP A 123 14.59 8.23 7.85
CA ASP A 123 14.24 6.82 7.88
C ASP A 123 12.93 6.63 7.12
N ALA A 124 12.94 5.72 6.14
CA ALA A 124 11.75 5.25 5.48
C ALA A 124 11.81 3.73 5.40
N SER A 125 10.84 3.08 6.04
CA SER A 125 10.68 1.63 5.95
C SER A 125 9.25 1.25 5.64
N ILE A 126 9.13 0.37 4.66
CA ILE A 126 7.86 -0.25 4.28
C ILE A 126 8.02 -1.74 4.57
N GLY A 127 7.16 -2.23 5.47
CA GLY A 127 7.12 -3.63 5.87
C GLY A 127 6.04 -4.35 5.09
N LEU A 128 6.43 -5.43 4.42
CA LEU A 128 5.53 -6.33 3.73
C LEU A 128 5.65 -7.73 4.32
N THR A 129 4.51 -8.40 4.51
CA THR A 129 4.47 -9.82 4.85
C THR A 129 3.67 -10.55 3.78
N ASN A 130 4.34 -11.44 3.04
CA ASN A 130 3.76 -12.11 1.87
C ASN A 130 3.10 -11.11 0.90
N GLY A 131 3.75 -9.98 0.63
CA GLY A 131 3.26 -8.88 -0.22
C GLY A 131 2.01 -8.14 0.27
N ILE A 132 1.59 -8.34 1.53
CA ILE A 132 0.57 -7.54 2.21
C ILE A 132 1.27 -6.47 3.05
N LEU A 133 0.78 -5.24 3.00
CA LEU A 133 1.32 -4.12 3.76
C LEU A 133 1.11 -4.31 5.27
N THR A 134 2.19 -4.32 6.05
CA THR A 134 2.13 -4.48 7.51
C THR A 134 2.60 -3.25 8.27
N THR A 135 3.55 -2.49 7.75
CA THR A 135 4.04 -1.27 8.42
C THR A 135 4.49 -0.22 7.43
N ILE A 136 4.27 1.05 7.76
CA ILE A 136 4.94 2.19 7.13
C ILE A 136 5.54 3.05 8.23
N LYS A 137 6.84 3.28 8.14
CA LYS A 137 7.53 4.30 8.92
C LYS A 137 8.14 5.31 7.97
N TYR A 138 7.88 6.57 8.26
CA TYR A 138 8.33 7.68 7.45
C TYR A 138 8.76 8.82 8.36
N ASP A 139 10.04 9.14 8.37
CA ASP A 139 10.61 10.25 9.11
C ASP A 139 11.22 11.25 8.14
N ALA A 140 10.55 12.40 8.00
CA ALA A 140 10.97 13.45 7.09
C ALA A 140 11.22 14.76 7.84
N GLU A 141 12.41 15.30 7.63
CA GLU A 141 12.87 16.58 8.17
C GLU A 141 12.85 17.67 7.11
N ASP A 142 12.35 18.83 7.48
CA ASP A 142 12.41 20.02 6.64
C ASP A 142 13.80 20.66 6.68
N GLN A 143 14.38 20.87 5.51
CA GLN A 143 15.72 21.45 5.35
C GLN A 143 15.68 22.85 4.74
N THR A 144 14.50 23.47 4.67
CA THR A 144 14.32 24.77 4.01
C THR A 144 15.17 25.85 4.68
N ALA A 145 15.27 25.84 6.01
CA ALA A 145 16.08 26.81 6.75
C ALA A 145 17.59 26.66 6.49
N GLU A 146 18.08 25.43 6.28
CA GLU A 146 19.50 25.15 5.99
C GLU A 146 19.82 25.56 4.53
N ILE A 147 18.95 25.21 3.59
CA ILE A 147 19.07 25.60 2.18
C ILE A 147 19.16 27.13 2.03
N ILE A 148 18.37 27.88 2.81
CA ILE A 148 18.36 29.35 2.76
C ILE A 148 19.64 29.91 3.39
N LYS A 149 20.12 29.35 4.50
CA LYS A 149 21.37 29.79 5.14
C LYS A 149 22.60 29.57 4.26
N GLU A 150 22.61 28.51 3.44
CA GLU A 150 23.77 28.17 2.60
C GLU A 150 23.78 28.82 1.21
N GLY A 151 22.82 29.70 0.89
CA GLY A 151 22.90 30.64 -0.24
C GLY A 151 23.51 30.05 -1.53
N ALA A 152 22.78 29.17 -2.21
CA ALA A 152 23.08 28.68 -3.56
C ALA A 152 24.30 27.73 -3.74
N LYS A 153 24.73 26.98 -2.72
CA LYS A 153 25.60 25.78 -2.91
C LYS A 153 24.81 24.47 -2.91
N LEU A 154 23.76 24.38 -3.72
CA LEU A 154 23.00 23.13 -3.86
C LEU A 154 23.65 22.20 -4.90
N ALA A 155 24.54 21.33 -4.42
CA ALA A 155 25.10 20.22 -5.19
C ALA A 155 24.47 18.90 -4.73
N THR A 156 23.77 18.25 -5.67
CA THR A 156 23.47 16.80 -5.78
C THR A 156 22.76 16.13 -4.61
N GLY A 157 21.56 15.59 -4.90
CA GLY A 157 20.70 14.87 -3.97
C GLY A 157 21.45 13.88 -3.08
N LEU A 158 21.24 14.01 -1.78
CA LEU A 158 21.67 13.04 -0.80
C LEU A 158 21.08 11.66 -1.15
N PRO A 159 21.86 10.58 -1.11
CA PRO A 159 21.36 9.25 -1.41
C PRO A 159 20.32 8.85 -0.36
N LEU A 160 19.09 8.62 -0.83
CA LEU A 160 18.03 8.05 -0.01
C LEU A 160 18.30 6.56 0.19
N SER A 161 18.35 6.10 1.44
CA SER A 161 18.33 4.67 1.77
C SER A 161 16.90 4.25 2.09
N PHE A 162 16.24 3.55 1.17
CA PHE A 162 14.94 2.93 1.44
C PHE A 162 15.15 1.50 1.91
N GLY A 163 14.64 1.19 3.10
CA GLY A 163 14.59 -0.17 3.62
C GLY A 163 13.26 -0.83 3.31
N VAL A 164 13.19 -1.64 2.24
CA VAL A 164 12.06 -2.58 2.08
C VAL A 164 12.39 -3.83 2.88
N ARG A 165 11.60 -4.09 3.92
CA ARG A 165 11.75 -5.31 4.72
C ARG A 165 10.59 -6.24 4.39
N GLU A 166 10.85 -7.19 3.51
CA GLU A 166 9.92 -8.29 3.23
C GLU A 166 10.19 -9.43 4.20
N THR A 167 9.24 -9.71 5.09
CA THR A 167 9.27 -10.88 5.97
C THR A 167 8.36 -11.96 5.40
N GLY A 168 8.95 -12.89 4.67
CA GLY A 168 8.25 -14.02 4.06
C GLY A 168 9.01 -14.53 2.84
N ARG A 169 8.97 -15.84 2.57
CA ARG A 169 9.44 -16.35 1.28
C ARG A 169 8.38 -16.04 0.24
N THR A 170 8.70 -15.20 -0.74
CA THR A 170 7.94 -15.08 -1.98
C THR A 170 8.02 -16.42 -2.71
N MET A 171 7.08 -17.33 -2.46
CA MET A 171 6.90 -18.51 -3.31
C MET A 171 6.30 -18.01 -4.63
N LEU A 172 7.16 -17.90 -5.65
CA LEU A 172 6.73 -17.62 -7.01
C LEU A 172 5.90 -18.81 -7.53
N ALA A 173 4.74 -18.48 -8.11
CA ALA A 173 3.69 -19.34 -8.64
C ALA A 173 2.80 -20.05 -7.61
N GLU A 174 1.84 -19.32 -7.04
CA GLU A 174 0.56 -19.91 -6.62
C GLU A 174 -0.50 -19.59 -7.69
N ASP A 175 -1.21 -20.65 -8.09
CA ASP A 175 -2.33 -20.67 -9.05
C ASP A 175 -3.25 -19.45 -8.91
N THR A 176 -3.38 -18.66 -9.97
CA THR A 176 -4.31 -17.52 -10.07
C THR A 176 -5.76 -17.97 -10.31
N GLY A 177 -6.06 -19.24 -10.06
CA GLY A 177 -7.39 -19.80 -10.22
C GLY A 177 -8.30 -19.41 -9.06
N PHE A 178 -9.47 -18.85 -9.38
CA PHE A 178 -10.62 -18.82 -8.49
C PHE A 178 -11.03 -20.25 -8.12
N CYS A 179 -10.33 -20.86 -7.17
CA CYS A 179 -10.47 -22.27 -6.87
C CYS A 179 -11.20 -22.44 -5.55
N ASN A 180 -12.52 -22.61 -5.65
CA ASN A 180 -13.24 -23.38 -4.64
C ASN A 180 -12.69 -24.81 -4.70
N GLU A 181 -11.71 -25.11 -3.87
CA GLU A 181 -11.12 -26.45 -3.79
C GLU A 181 -11.91 -27.28 -2.80
N ALA A 182 -12.43 -28.41 -3.28
CA ALA A 182 -13.10 -29.42 -2.48
C ALA A 182 -12.26 -30.69 -2.50
N THR A 183 -11.85 -31.18 -1.33
CA THR A 183 -11.22 -32.50 -1.20
C THR A 183 -12.02 -33.38 -0.27
N VAL A 184 -12.14 -34.66 -0.64
CA VAL A 184 -12.83 -35.68 0.16
C VAL A 184 -11.82 -36.76 0.49
N LYS A 185 -11.60 -36.99 1.79
CA LYS A 185 -10.83 -38.13 2.28
C LYS A 185 -11.79 -39.05 3.01
N ALA A 186 -11.72 -40.35 2.74
CA ALA A 186 -12.47 -41.34 3.50
C ALA A 186 -11.55 -42.37 4.11
N LEU A 187 -11.79 -42.65 5.39
CA LEU A 187 -11.09 -43.67 6.14
C LEU A 187 -12.12 -44.70 6.61
N LEU A 188 -11.82 -45.97 6.34
CA LEU A 188 -12.60 -47.10 6.84
C LEU A 188 -11.78 -47.74 7.96
N ASP A 189 -12.19 -47.52 9.21
CA ASP A 189 -11.56 -48.22 10.32
C ASP A 189 -12.11 -49.65 10.40
N ARG A 190 -11.25 -50.61 10.07
CA ARG A 190 -11.58 -52.04 10.06
C ARG A 190 -11.17 -52.76 11.36
N ASN A 191 -10.44 -52.07 12.24
CA ASN A 191 -9.78 -52.66 13.40
C ASN A 191 -10.50 -52.39 14.72
N ASN A 192 -11.56 -51.58 14.72
CA ASN A 192 -12.35 -51.35 15.92
C ASN A 192 -13.28 -52.56 16.19
N ALA A 193 -13.00 -53.32 17.26
CA ALA A 193 -13.67 -54.57 17.60
C ALA A 193 -15.15 -54.37 18.00
N ASP A 194 -15.55 -53.13 18.31
CA ASP A 194 -16.92 -52.75 18.62
C ASP A 194 -17.76 -52.51 17.35
N SER A 195 -17.96 -53.56 16.53
CA SER A 195 -19.02 -53.82 15.53
C SER A 195 -19.57 -52.72 14.58
N LYS A 196 -19.22 -51.44 14.73
CA LYS A 196 -19.55 -50.33 13.84
C LYS A 196 -18.33 -50.06 12.98
N LYS A 197 -18.39 -50.54 11.75
CA LYS A 197 -17.47 -50.07 10.70
C LYS A 197 -17.78 -48.60 10.47
N GLN A 198 -17.04 -47.71 11.13
CA GLN A 198 -17.19 -46.28 10.95
C GLN A 198 -16.51 -45.91 9.62
N LEU A 199 -17.31 -45.43 8.68
CA LEU A 199 -16.80 -44.67 7.53
C LEU A 199 -16.69 -43.22 7.99
N THR A 200 -15.47 -42.73 8.09
CA THR A 200 -15.20 -41.32 8.35
C THR A 200 -14.97 -40.62 7.03
N ILE A 201 -15.79 -39.63 6.70
CA ILE A 201 -15.59 -38.78 5.52
C ILE A 201 -15.14 -37.40 6.00
N THR A 202 -13.96 -36.97 5.59
CA THR A 202 -13.44 -35.62 5.79
C THR A 202 -13.65 -34.83 4.51
N VAL A 203 -14.44 -33.77 4.61
CA VAL A 203 -14.68 -32.80 3.53
C VAL A 203 -13.91 -31.54 3.85
N THR A 204 -12.98 -31.15 2.96
CA THR A 204 -12.28 -29.87 3.06
C THR A 204 -12.73 -28.96 1.92
N ALA A 205 -13.33 -27.82 2.26
CA ALA A 205 -13.72 -26.78 1.34
C ALA A 205 -12.91 -25.50 1.63
N LYS A 206 -12.22 -24.98 0.61
CA LYS A 206 -11.51 -23.70 0.68
C LYS A 206 -12.28 -22.66 -0.12
N THR A 207 -12.48 -21.48 0.45
CA THR A 207 -13.09 -20.37 -0.28
C THR A 207 -12.36 -19.06 0.00
N ILE A 208 -12.21 -18.26 -1.05
CA ILE A 208 -11.97 -16.83 -0.95
C ILE A 208 -13.24 -16.19 -1.53
N PRO A 209 -14.13 -15.65 -0.68
CA PRO A 209 -15.37 -15.07 -1.18
C PRO A 209 -15.03 -13.74 -1.86
N LEU A 210 -15.01 -13.70 -3.19
CA LEU A 210 -14.49 -12.57 -3.98
C LEU A 210 -15.57 -11.68 -4.59
N SER A 211 -16.78 -12.21 -4.73
CA SER A 211 -17.98 -11.52 -5.17
C SER A 211 -19.15 -12.43 -4.82
N LEU A 212 -19.93 -12.06 -3.82
CA LEU A 212 -21.22 -12.68 -3.55
C LEU A 212 -22.22 -11.54 -3.45
N ASP A 213 -23.01 -11.37 -4.49
CA ASP A 213 -24.20 -10.51 -4.42
C ASP A 213 -25.17 -11.14 -3.42
N HIS A 214 -25.07 -10.71 -2.15
CA HIS A 214 -25.99 -10.77 -1.00
C HIS A 214 -26.85 -12.04 -0.75
N SER A 215 -26.71 -13.12 -1.50
CA SER A 215 -27.58 -14.31 -1.39
C SER A 215 -27.07 -15.55 -2.12
N GLU A 216 -26.06 -15.43 -2.99
CA GLU A 216 -25.58 -16.59 -3.74
C GLU A 216 -24.93 -17.63 -2.83
N ARG A 217 -25.35 -18.88 -3.02
CA ARG A 217 -24.76 -20.05 -2.35
C ARG A 217 -23.64 -20.59 -3.22
N ILE A 218 -22.45 -20.69 -2.66
CA ILE A 218 -21.35 -21.41 -3.30
C ILE A 218 -21.62 -22.90 -3.14
N HIS A 219 -21.95 -23.57 -4.24
CA HIS A 219 -22.12 -25.01 -4.29
C HIS A 219 -20.78 -25.69 -4.58
N PHE A 220 -20.49 -26.77 -3.86
CA PHE A 220 -19.31 -27.58 -4.10
C PHE A 220 -19.72 -28.88 -4.78
N ASP A 221 -19.14 -29.15 -5.96
CA ASP A 221 -19.36 -30.41 -6.65
C ASP A 221 -18.39 -31.47 -6.12
N PHE A 222 -18.92 -32.40 -5.32
CA PHE A 222 -18.16 -33.54 -4.81
C PHE A 222 -18.24 -34.76 -5.73
N ALA A 223 -19.08 -34.75 -6.77
CA ALA A 223 -19.34 -35.90 -7.63
C ALA A 223 -18.07 -36.57 -8.19
N PRO A 224 -17.00 -35.85 -8.60
CA PRO A 224 -15.76 -36.49 -9.06
C PRO A 224 -15.10 -37.37 -7.99
N SER A 225 -15.08 -36.91 -6.75
CA SER A 225 -14.50 -37.63 -5.61
C SER A 225 -15.40 -38.78 -5.14
N LEU A 226 -16.72 -38.61 -5.30
CA LEU A 226 -17.71 -39.59 -4.88
C LEU A 226 -17.76 -40.84 -5.78
N LYS A 227 -17.29 -40.75 -7.04
CA LYS A 227 -17.22 -41.89 -7.98
C LYS A 227 -16.37 -43.07 -7.48
N TRP A 228 -15.39 -42.80 -6.61
CA TRP A 228 -14.53 -43.83 -6.02
C TRP A 228 -15.25 -44.67 -4.95
N PHE A 229 -16.34 -44.15 -4.40
CA PHE A 229 -17.23 -44.87 -3.50
C PHE A 229 -18.28 -45.60 -4.34
N LYS A 230 -17.92 -46.77 -4.88
CA LYS A 230 -18.90 -47.68 -5.48
C LYS A 230 -19.84 -48.22 -4.40
N LEU A 231 -20.83 -47.42 -4.02
CA LEU A 231 -21.90 -47.77 -3.08
C LEU A 231 -22.96 -48.67 -3.73
N SER A 232 -22.66 -49.34 -4.84
CA SER A 232 -23.62 -50.20 -5.57
C SER A 232 -24.24 -51.30 -4.72
N ASN A 233 -23.65 -51.62 -3.55
CA ASN A 233 -24.17 -52.60 -2.60
C ASN A 233 -24.94 -51.98 -1.42
N ILE A 234 -24.96 -50.64 -1.30
CA ILE A 234 -25.74 -49.91 -0.30
C ILE A 234 -26.96 -49.36 -1.03
N GLY A 235 -28.06 -50.13 -1.03
CA GLY A 235 -29.37 -49.63 -1.48
C GLY A 235 -29.66 -48.29 -0.83
N ASP A 236 -30.10 -47.30 -1.62
CA ASP A 236 -30.31 -45.89 -1.25
C ASP A 236 -29.07 -45.09 -0.77
N GLY A 237 -27.85 -45.62 -0.89
CA GLY A 237 -26.61 -44.84 -0.73
C GLY A 237 -26.51 -43.63 -1.68
N SER A 238 -27.36 -43.59 -2.72
CA SER A 238 -27.52 -42.41 -3.58
C SER A 238 -28.00 -41.16 -2.83
N THR A 239 -28.82 -41.30 -1.78
CA THR A 239 -29.41 -40.17 -1.07
C THR A 239 -28.37 -39.43 -0.23
N LEU A 240 -27.43 -40.18 0.35
CA LEU A 240 -26.35 -39.65 1.18
C LEU A 240 -25.34 -38.83 0.36
N LEU A 241 -24.93 -39.37 -0.79
CA LEU A 241 -24.09 -38.67 -1.76
C LEU A 241 -24.81 -37.45 -2.34
N LYS A 242 -26.11 -37.56 -2.62
CA LYS A 242 -26.94 -36.42 -3.07
C LYS A 242 -27.04 -35.29 -2.05
N GLU A 243 -26.93 -35.55 -0.74
CA GLU A 243 -26.91 -34.49 0.27
C GLU A 243 -25.53 -33.83 0.35
N LEU A 244 -24.44 -34.59 0.18
CA LEU A 244 -23.09 -34.02 0.09
C LEU A 244 -22.91 -33.15 -1.16
N ASP A 245 -23.51 -33.54 -2.29
CA ASP A 245 -23.56 -32.72 -3.51
C ASP A 245 -24.37 -31.41 -3.32
N LYS A 246 -25.11 -31.28 -2.21
CA LYS A 246 -25.81 -30.05 -1.83
C LYS A 246 -25.09 -29.28 -0.73
N PHE A 247 -23.87 -29.65 -0.36
CA PHE A 247 -23.08 -28.83 0.54
C PHE A 247 -22.86 -27.46 -0.10
N SER A 248 -23.23 -26.43 0.63
CA SER A 248 -23.13 -25.06 0.15
C SER A 248 -22.75 -24.11 1.27
N ILE A 249 -22.07 -23.04 0.87
CA ILE A 249 -21.67 -21.96 1.77
C ILE A 249 -22.44 -20.73 1.35
N LYS A 250 -23.09 -20.09 2.30
CA LYS A 250 -23.74 -18.79 2.10
C LYS A 250 -22.99 -17.76 2.94
N VAL A 251 -22.57 -16.68 2.29
CA VAL A 251 -22.03 -15.52 2.98
C VAL A 251 -23.07 -14.41 2.90
N SER A 252 -23.40 -13.81 4.04
CA SER A 252 -24.43 -12.77 4.14
C SER A 252 -24.06 -11.76 5.22
N GLY A 253 -24.78 -10.64 5.28
CA GLY A 253 -24.51 -9.60 6.29
C GLY A 253 -23.23 -8.80 6.04
N CYS A 254 -22.48 -9.09 4.98
CA CYS A 254 -21.37 -8.26 4.54
C CYS A 254 -21.90 -6.94 3.99
N HIS A 255 -21.98 -5.90 4.81
CA HIS A 255 -22.35 -4.56 4.35
C HIS A 255 -21.18 -3.95 3.58
N SER A 256 -21.02 -4.30 2.30
CA SER A 256 -20.11 -3.55 1.45
C SER A 256 -20.81 -2.24 1.10
N ASP A 257 -20.61 -1.20 1.90
CA ASP A 257 -20.75 0.17 1.43
C ASP A 257 -19.62 0.38 0.42
N GLY A 258 -19.80 -0.19 -0.76
CA GLY A 258 -18.80 -0.25 -1.80
C GLY A 258 -18.48 1.17 -2.22
N MET A 259 -17.37 1.72 -1.74
CA MET A 259 -16.76 2.85 -2.41
C MET A 259 -16.47 2.39 -3.82
N ASN A 260 -17.19 2.99 -4.78
CA ASN A 260 -17.04 2.69 -6.19
C ASN A 260 -15.65 3.20 -6.62
N TYR A 261 -14.71 2.27 -6.65
CA TYR A 261 -13.27 2.48 -6.89
C TYR A 261 -12.96 3.35 -8.10
N GLN A 262 -13.83 3.29 -9.12
CA GLN A 262 -13.53 3.88 -10.42
C GLN A 262 -13.46 5.41 -10.43
N ASN A 263 -13.87 6.10 -9.35
CA ASN A 263 -13.91 7.56 -9.33
C ASN A 263 -12.97 8.21 -8.31
N ASP A 264 -12.42 7.46 -7.34
CA ASP A 264 -11.56 8.04 -6.31
C ASP A 264 -10.08 7.88 -6.68
N THR A 265 -9.61 8.79 -7.53
CA THR A 265 -8.20 8.90 -7.94
C THR A 265 -7.37 9.73 -6.96
N GLU A 266 -7.93 10.05 -5.78
CA GLU A 266 -7.22 10.91 -4.87
C GLU A 266 -6.00 10.20 -4.25
N PRO A 267 -4.84 10.88 -4.18
CA PRO A 267 -3.62 10.28 -3.68
C PRO A 267 -3.76 9.87 -2.21
N GLY A 268 -3.26 8.69 -1.88
CA GLY A 268 -3.13 8.24 -0.49
C GLY A 268 -2.82 6.76 -0.38
N LEU A 269 -2.54 6.31 0.84
CA LEU A 269 -2.27 4.91 1.12
C LEU A 269 -3.58 4.15 1.32
N TYR A 270 -3.89 3.23 0.42
CA TYR A 270 -5.13 2.46 0.49
C TYR A 270 -5.00 1.24 1.42
N TYR A 271 -6.03 0.98 2.20
CA TYR A 271 -6.14 -0.18 3.09
C TYR A 271 -7.59 -0.60 3.23
N ARG A 272 -7.85 -1.73 3.88
CA ARG A 272 -9.23 -2.18 4.13
C ARG A 272 -9.54 -2.18 5.61
N GLU A 273 -10.71 -1.67 5.95
CA GLU A 273 -11.32 -1.93 7.25
C GLU A 273 -12.16 -3.20 7.11
N PRO A 274 -11.83 -4.30 7.81
CA PRO A 274 -12.56 -5.55 7.67
C PRO A 274 -14.04 -5.39 8.04
N ASN A 275 -14.89 -6.20 7.42
CA ASN A 275 -16.31 -6.21 7.70
C ASN A 275 -16.73 -7.52 8.35
N ASP A 276 -17.70 -7.46 9.25
CA ASP A 276 -18.29 -8.65 9.85
C ASP A 276 -19.27 -9.31 8.88
N CYS A 277 -18.97 -10.55 8.53
CA CYS A 277 -19.77 -11.34 7.60
C CYS A 277 -20.30 -12.59 8.30
N LEU A 278 -21.61 -12.82 8.19
CA LEU A 278 -22.23 -14.07 8.61
C LEU A 278 -21.97 -15.14 7.55
N VAL A 279 -21.24 -16.19 7.92
CA VAL A 279 -20.99 -17.34 7.07
C VAL A 279 -21.77 -18.54 7.59
N GLU A 280 -22.65 -19.05 6.74
CA GLU A 280 -23.52 -20.18 7.02
C GLU A 280 -23.11 -21.37 6.14
N LEU A 281 -22.87 -22.53 6.76
CA LEU A 281 -22.67 -23.80 6.06
C LEU A 281 -23.99 -24.55 6.00
N TYR A 282 -24.32 -25.06 4.82
CA TYR A 282 -25.52 -25.86 4.58
C TYR A 282 -25.14 -27.24 4.07
N LEU A 283 -25.89 -28.25 4.53
CA LEU A 283 -25.93 -29.57 3.92
C LEU A 283 -27.38 -29.79 3.47
N GLY A 284 -27.63 -29.70 2.16
CA GLY A 284 -28.99 -29.63 1.64
C GLY A 284 -29.66 -28.31 2.00
N SER A 285 -30.84 -28.37 2.61
CA SER A 285 -31.57 -27.20 3.12
C SER A 285 -31.24 -26.85 4.58
N ARG A 286 -30.51 -27.73 5.29
CA ARG A 286 -30.23 -27.56 6.72
C ARG A 286 -28.94 -26.78 6.93
N ALA A 287 -29.02 -25.69 7.68
CA ALA A 287 -27.83 -25.01 8.21
C ALA A 287 -27.18 -25.92 9.26
N ILE A 288 -25.88 -26.21 9.08
CA ILE A 288 -25.08 -27.05 9.97
C ILE A 288 -24.07 -26.24 10.79
N MET A 289 -23.80 -25.01 10.37
CA MET A 289 -22.98 -24.03 11.09
C MET A 289 -23.40 -22.62 10.65
N ALA A 290 -23.37 -21.67 11.56
CA ALA A 290 -23.51 -20.25 11.28
C ALA A 290 -22.60 -19.49 12.24
N ASP A 291 -21.67 -18.71 11.71
CA ASP A 291 -20.68 -17.98 12.51
C ASP A 291 -20.29 -16.67 11.82
N THR A 292 -19.80 -15.71 12.58
CA THR A 292 -19.43 -14.39 12.08
C THR A 292 -17.92 -14.27 11.98
N TYR A 293 -17.44 -13.78 10.83
CA TYR A 293 -16.01 -13.57 10.58
C TYR A 293 -15.76 -12.14 10.10
N GLU A 294 -14.69 -11.54 10.61
CA GLU A 294 -14.09 -10.34 10.01
C GLU A 294 -13.47 -10.72 8.65
N VAL A 295 -14.03 -10.24 7.55
CA VAL A 295 -13.61 -10.56 6.19
C VAL A 295 -13.14 -9.29 5.47
N PRO A 296 -11.81 -9.08 5.32
CA PRO A 296 -11.23 -7.88 4.76
C PRO A 296 -11.75 -7.53 3.37
N GLN A 297 -11.89 -8.51 2.49
CA GLN A 297 -12.25 -8.28 1.09
C GLN A 297 -13.68 -7.73 0.88
N PHE A 298 -14.54 -7.81 1.91
CA PHE A 298 -15.87 -7.18 1.99
C PHE A 298 -15.91 -5.91 2.83
N GLY A 299 -14.75 -5.55 3.37
CA GLY A 299 -14.46 -4.32 4.08
C GLY A 299 -14.54 -3.08 3.20
N ALA A 300 -14.82 -1.95 3.85
CA ALA A 300 -14.67 -0.64 3.22
C ALA A 300 -13.21 -0.44 2.83
N LEU A 301 -13.00 0.05 1.61
CA LEU A 301 -11.69 0.54 1.21
C LEU A 301 -11.53 1.92 1.85
N ALA A 302 -10.51 2.08 2.69
CA ALA A 302 -10.17 3.34 3.31
C ALA A 302 -8.84 3.84 2.72
N ARG A 303 -8.62 5.14 2.86
CA ARG A 303 -7.41 5.81 2.40
C ARG A 303 -6.82 6.62 3.53
N LEU A 304 -5.51 6.54 3.66
CA LEU A 304 -4.74 7.31 4.63
C LEU A 304 -3.87 8.31 3.90
N GLU A 305 -4.14 9.60 4.13
CA GLU A 305 -3.31 10.68 3.61
C GLU A 305 -2.10 10.86 4.53
N ILE A 306 -0.91 10.60 3.98
CA ILE A 306 0.36 10.81 4.66
C ILE A 306 1.06 11.93 3.91
N GLU A 307 0.96 13.14 4.45
CA GLU A 307 1.54 14.33 3.87
C GLU A 307 2.42 15.04 4.90
N ASN A 308 3.61 15.44 4.47
CA ASN A 308 4.46 16.35 5.22
C ASN A 308 4.58 17.65 4.43
N LYS A 309 3.90 18.70 4.91
CA LYS A 309 3.82 20.01 4.25
C LYS A 309 5.12 20.80 4.43
N ALA A 310 5.25 21.91 3.74
CA ALA A 310 6.38 22.83 3.92
C ALA A 310 6.57 23.20 5.40
N PHE A 311 7.83 23.24 5.84
CA PHE A 311 8.25 23.59 7.21
C PHE A 311 7.78 22.62 8.31
N GLN A 312 7.31 21.43 7.94
CA GLN A 312 6.99 20.38 8.89
C GLN A 312 8.09 19.31 8.97
N THR A 313 8.34 18.87 10.19
CA THR A 313 9.18 17.70 10.46
C THR A 313 8.31 16.70 11.18
N ASN A 314 7.88 15.68 10.45
CA ASN A 314 6.88 14.74 10.90
C ASN A 314 7.41 13.31 10.76
N THR A 315 7.24 12.54 11.82
CA THR A 315 7.41 11.09 11.80
C THR A 315 6.03 10.44 11.79
N HIS A 316 5.76 9.61 10.79
CA HIS A 316 4.57 8.75 10.73
C HIS A 316 5.00 7.30 11.03
N ASP A 317 4.34 6.67 11.99
CA ASP A 317 4.53 5.25 12.32
C ASP A 317 3.17 4.55 12.29
N ILE A 318 2.96 3.76 11.24
CA ILE A 318 1.70 3.14 10.88
C ILE A 318 1.92 1.63 10.86
N SER A 319 1.03 0.88 11.51
CA SER A 319 1.05 -0.58 11.47
C SER A 319 -0.33 -1.12 11.18
N PHE A 320 -0.39 -2.14 10.33
CA PHE A 320 -1.60 -2.84 9.95
C PHE A 320 -1.63 -4.20 10.65
N ASN A 321 -2.82 -4.61 11.06
CA ASN A 321 -3.03 -5.99 11.52
C ASN A 321 -2.98 -6.94 10.29
N SER A 322 -3.05 -8.25 10.55
CA SER A 322 -3.08 -9.23 9.45
C SER A 322 -4.31 -9.12 8.55
N ASN A 323 -5.41 -8.54 9.04
CA ASN A 323 -6.66 -8.41 8.29
C ASN A 323 -6.72 -7.09 7.46
N GLY A 324 -5.67 -6.27 7.48
CA GLY A 324 -5.55 -5.03 6.70
C GLY A 324 -6.04 -3.77 7.39
N GLY A 325 -6.70 -3.89 8.54
CA GLY A 325 -7.07 -2.76 9.38
C GLY A 325 -5.86 -2.11 10.04
N ILE A 326 -5.97 -0.82 10.37
CA ILE A 326 -4.93 -0.10 11.10
C ILE A 326 -4.90 -0.58 12.57
N SER A 327 -3.77 -1.10 13.00
CA SER A 327 -3.50 -1.49 14.40
C SER A 327 -2.80 -0.39 15.20
N LYS A 328 -2.06 0.48 14.52
CA LYS A 328 -1.32 1.60 15.10
C LYS A 328 -1.26 2.74 14.09
N PHE A 329 -1.60 3.94 14.55
CA PHE A 329 -1.37 5.18 13.82
C PHE A 329 -0.78 6.21 14.78
N GLN A 330 0.47 6.61 14.56
CA GLN A 330 1.14 7.65 15.33
C GLN A 330 1.76 8.67 14.39
N VAL A 331 1.45 9.95 14.65
CA VAL A 331 2.11 11.09 14.01
C VAL A 331 2.82 11.86 15.10
N LYS A 332 4.13 12.03 14.95
CA LYS A 332 4.95 12.83 15.84
C LYS A 332 5.47 14.02 15.07
N GLU A 333 4.97 15.21 15.39
CA GLU A 333 5.57 16.44 14.89
C GLU A 333 6.78 16.78 15.79
N THR A 334 7.97 16.83 15.20
CA THR A 334 9.22 17.17 15.89
C THR A 334 9.83 18.41 15.24
N GLY A 335 9.20 19.55 15.48
CA GLY A 335 9.72 20.85 15.05
C GLY A 335 9.12 21.96 15.89
N GLU A 336 9.85 23.07 16.00
CA GLU A 336 9.24 24.33 16.42
C GLU A 336 8.03 24.61 15.52
N SER A 337 6.95 25.18 16.07
CA SER A 337 5.70 25.38 15.32
C SER A 337 5.98 26.00 13.94
N ARG A 338 5.18 25.65 12.91
CA ARG A 338 5.34 26.18 11.54
C ARG A 338 5.67 27.68 11.48
N GLY A 339 5.14 28.46 12.43
CA GLY A 339 5.40 29.90 12.56
C GLY A 339 6.82 30.26 13.00
N LEU A 340 7.46 29.49 13.89
CA LEU A 340 8.83 29.75 14.37
C LEU A 340 9.88 29.41 13.31
N THR A 341 9.70 28.30 12.58
CA THR A 341 10.58 27.95 11.46
C THR A 341 10.44 28.95 10.30
N ALA A 342 9.20 29.36 9.97
CA ALA A 342 8.98 30.40 8.97
C ALA A 342 9.56 31.76 9.41
N LEU A 343 9.43 32.12 10.69
CA LEU A 343 9.96 33.37 11.24
C LEU A 343 11.49 33.38 11.30
N SER A 344 12.12 32.30 11.75
CA SER A 344 13.59 32.18 11.77
C SER A 344 14.16 32.22 10.35
N THR A 345 13.47 31.60 9.39
CA THR A 345 13.79 31.68 7.97
C THR A 345 13.68 33.11 7.42
N ALA A 346 12.58 33.80 7.72
CA ALA A 346 12.39 35.20 7.32
C ALA A 346 13.47 36.11 7.93
N ASN A 347 13.82 35.92 9.20
CA ASN A 347 14.88 36.66 9.88
C ASN A 347 16.27 36.40 9.28
N ALA A 348 16.56 35.16 8.88
CA ALA A 348 17.81 34.81 8.20
C ALA A 348 17.92 35.53 6.85
N MET A 349 16.86 35.51 6.03
CA MET A 349 16.82 36.26 4.77
C MET A 349 16.96 37.76 4.98
N GLN A 350 16.34 38.31 6.02
CA GLN A 350 16.45 39.74 6.32
C GLN A 350 17.89 40.11 6.69
N THR A 351 18.59 39.25 7.43
CA THR A 351 20.00 39.45 7.79
C THR A 351 20.89 39.41 6.56
N GLU A 352 20.68 38.45 5.66
CA GLU A 352 21.44 38.34 4.40
C GLU A 352 21.24 39.58 3.50
N VAL A 353 20.00 40.10 3.41
CA VAL A 353 19.72 41.35 2.68
C VAL A 353 20.44 42.53 3.31
N ILE A 354 20.48 42.63 4.64
CA ILE A 354 21.18 43.70 5.36
C ILE A 354 22.69 43.61 5.13
N ASP A 355 23.27 42.41 5.21
CA ASP A 355 24.69 42.19 4.99
C ASP A 355 25.08 42.56 3.55
N HIS A 356 24.27 42.16 2.56
CA HIS A 356 24.49 42.55 1.18
C HIS A 356 24.39 44.08 0.96
N GLN A 357 23.43 44.74 1.59
CA GLN A 357 23.33 46.21 1.55
C GLN A 357 24.56 46.88 2.15
N LYS A 358 25.11 46.31 3.23
CA LYS A 358 26.33 46.80 3.86
C LYS A 358 27.53 46.64 2.93
N GLU A 359 27.68 45.51 2.25
CA GLU A 359 28.75 45.30 1.25
C GLU A 359 28.68 46.32 0.11
N ILE A 360 27.47 46.59 -0.41
CA ILE A 360 27.27 47.62 -1.44
C ILE A 360 27.71 48.99 -0.92
N LEU A 361 27.33 49.35 0.31
CA LEU A 361 27.68 50.62 0.93
C LEU A 361 29.19 50.76 1.16
N GLU A 362 29.85 49.69 1.62
CA GLU A 362 31.30 49.64 1.78
C GLU A 362 32.02 49.79 0.43
N HIS A 363 31.54 49.12 -0.62
CA HIS A 363 32.08 49.28 -1.96
C HIS A 363 31.95 50.73 -2.46
N GLN A 364 30.78 51.36 -2.28
CA GLN A 364 30.56 52.77 -2.63
C GLN A 364 31.48 53.71 -1.84
N THR A 365 31.66 53.44 -0.54
CA THR A 365 32.54 54.23 0.33
C THR A 365 33.99 54.15 -0.14
N ASN A 366 34.46 52.96 -0.49
CA ASN A 366 35.82 52.77 -1.02
C ASN A 366 36.02 53.45 -2.37
N LEU A 367 34.98 53.46 -3.22
CA LEU A 367 35.00 54.15 -4.52
C LEU A 367 35.07 55.67 -4.35
N LEU A 368 34.32 56.23 -3.39
CA LEU A 368 34.40 57.65 -3.04
C LEU A 368 35.77 58.03 -2.47
N ARG A 369 36.36 57.21 -1.59
CA ARG A 369 37.72 57.44 -1.09
C ARG A 369 38.75 57.43 -2.22
N ALA A 370 38.67 56.45 -3.12
CA ALA A 370 39.56 56.39 -4.27
C ALA A 370 39.41 57.62 -5.19
N GLN A 371 38.20 58.17 -5.34
CA GLN A 371 37.98 59.42 -6.08
C GLN A 371 38.59 60.63 -5.36
N GLN A 372 38.44 60.72 -4.04
CA GLN A 372 39.03 61.77 -3.21
C GLN A 372 40.57 61.77 -3.35
N ASP A 373 41.21 60.61 -3.20
CA ASP A 373 42.67 60.46 -3.32
C ASP A 373 43.15 60.90 -4.72
N LEU A 374 42.35 60.63 -5.75
CA LEU A 374 42.66 61.01 -7.13
C LEU A 374 42.56 62.53 -7.35
N ILE A 375 41.60 63.19 -6.71
CA ILE A 375 41.47 64.66 -6.70
C ILE A 375 42.65 65.30 -5.96
N GLU A 376 43.01 64.78 -4.79
CA GLU A 376 44.14 65.27 -4.00
C GLU A 376 45.46 65.13 -4.78
N ALA A 377 45.66 63.99 -5.45
CA ALA A 377 46.80 63.79 -6.33
C ALA A 377 46.83 64.81 -7.49
N GLN A 378 45.70 65.08 -8.14
CA GLN A 378 45.60 66.09 -9.21
C GLN A 378 45.89 67.52 -8.72
N GLN A 379 45.38 67.90 -7.55
CA GLN A 379 45.65 69.22 -6.96
C GLN A 379 47.13 69.39 -6.61
N SER A 380 47.77 68.34 -6.07
CA SER A 380 49.21 68.35 -5.78
C SER A 380 50.07 68.47 -7.05
N ALA A 381 49.60 67.95 -8.18
CA ALA A 381 50.29 68.03 -9.47
C ALA A 381 50.11 69.38 -10.18
N SER A 382 49.00 70.09 -9.96
CA SER A 382 48.72 71.41 -10.56
C SER A 382 49.29 72.60 -9.76
N GLY A 383 49.74 72.37 -8.53
CA GLY A 383 50.33 73.39 -7.64
C GLY A 383 51.85 73.57 -7.78
N ARG A 384 52.47 72.94 -8.78
CA ARG A 384 53.85 73.19 -9.23
C ARG A 384 53.80 73.82 -10.61
#